data_AF-A0A1Q5JN32-F1
#
_entry.id   AF-A0A1Q5JN32-F1
#
_cell.length_a   1.000
_cell.length_b   1.000
_cell.length_c   1.000
_cell.angle_alpha   90.00
_cell.angle_beta   90.00
_cell.angle_gamma   90.00
#
_symmetry.space_group_name_H-M   'P 1'
#
loop_
_entity.id
_entity.type
_entity.pdbx_description
1 polymer ?
#
loop_
_entity_poly.entity_id
_entity_poly.type
_entity_poly.pdbx_seq_one_letter_code
_entity_poly.pdbx_strand_id
1 'polypeptide(L)' 'MDVRPQLLDTLSALRDRVAAARFPLPLAGAPRARANRDELLAQLDDYLLPRLREPAAPLLAVVGGSTGAGKST' A
#
# COMPACT_ATOMS: atom_id res chain seq x y z
N MET A 1 4.50 10.72 -23.08
CA MET A 1 4.50 10.76 -21.61
C MET A 1 4.74 9.34 -21.13
N ASP A 2 5.89 9.10 -20.52
CA ASP A 2 6.23 7.77 -20.03
C ASP A 2 5.52 7.58 -18.67
N VAL A 3 4.41 6.85 -18.67
CA VAL A 3 3.51 6.71 -17.50
C VAL A 3 4.15 5.86 -16.40
N ARG A 4 5.07 4.97 -16.77
CA ARG A 4 5.67 3.99 -15.85
C ARG A 4 6.64 4.59 -14.83
N PRO A 5 7.61 5.44 -15.22
CA PRO A 5 8.44 6.16 -14.25
C PRO A 5 7.60 6.98 -13.27
N GLN A 6 6.61 7.71 -13.79
CA GLN A 6 5.70 8.53 -12.98
C GLN A 6 4.90 7.69 -11.95
N LEU A 7 4.44 6.51 -12.35
CA LEU A 7 3.74 5.58 -11.45
C LEU A 7 4.68 5.02 -10.38
N LEU A 8 5.91 4.64 -10.75
CA LEU A 8 6.91 4.15 -9.80
C LEU A 8 7.27 5.22 -8.77
N ASP A 9 7.47 6.46 -9.20
CA ASP A 9 7.75 7.60 -8.33
C ASP A 9 6.59 7.88 -7.39
N THR A 10 5.35 7.87 -7.92
CA THR A 10 4.13 8.11 -7.13
C THR A 10 3.93 7.05 -6.06
N LEU A 11 4.12 5.77 -6.41
CA LEU A 11 3.96 4.66 -5.45
C LEU A 11 5.09 4.63 -4.42
N SER A 12 6.31 4.99 -4.81
CA SER A 12 7.43 5.13 -3.88
C SER A 12 7.15 6.26 -2.87
N ALA A 13 6.67 7.41 -3.33
CA ALA A 13 6.26 8.52 -2.46
C ALA A 13 5.07 8.17 -1.55
N LEU A 14 4.12 7.35 -2.03
CA LEU A 14 3.03 6.83 -1.20
C LEU A 14 3.57 5.91 -0.10
N ARG A 15 4.44 4.97 -0.46
CA ARG A 15 5.08 4.04 0.47
C ARG A 15 5.78 4.77 1.61
N ASP A 16 6.55 5.80 1.29
CA ASP A 16 7.27 6.59 2.31
C ASP A 16 6.32 7.32 3.26
N ARG A 17 5.22 7.89 2.75
CA ARG A 17 4.19 8.53 3.57
C ARG A 17 3.49 7.54 4.50
N VAL A 18 3.17 6.34 4.02
CA VAL A 18 2.57 5.28 4.84
C VAL A 18 3.55 4.81 5.91
N ALA A 19 4.83 4.65 5.56
CA ALA A 19 5.88 4.26 6.52
C ALA A 19 6.04 5.28 7.65
N ALA A 20 5.85 6.58 7.35
CA ALA A 20 5.92 7.66 8.33
C ALA A 20 4.71 7.72 9.30
N ALA A 21 3.60 7.03 9.04
CA ALA A 21 2.42 7.05 9.90
C ALA A 21 2.62 6.17 11.16
N ARG A 22 2.93 6.76 12.33
CA ARG A 22 3.36 5.99 13.52
C ARG A 22 2.30 5.63 14.57
N PHE A 23 1.10 6.20 14.53
CA PHE A 23 0.01 5.95 15.50
C PHE A 23 0.47 5.81 16.97
N PRO A 24 1.14 6.82 17.56
CA PRO A 24 1.80 6.68 18.86
C PRO A 24 0.83 6.65 20.06
N LEU A 25 -0.35 7.25 19.93
CA LEU A 25 -1.34 7.29 21.00
C LEU A 25 -2.05 5.93 21.14
N PRO A 26 -2.19 5.38 22.37
CA PRO A 26 -2.82 4.09 22.62
C PRO A 26 -4.36 4.20 22.60
N LEU A 27 -4.91 4.67 21.48
CA LEU A 27 -6.34 4.74 21.25
C LEU A 27 -6.87 3.37 20.83
N ALA A 28 -8.16 3.09 21.06
CA ALA A 28 -8.79 1.82 20.67
C ALA A 28 -8.58 1.44 19.20
N GLY A 29 -8.48 2.44 18.30
CA GLY A 29 -8.20 2.23 16.88
C GLY A 29 -6.72 2.06 16.51
N ALA A 30 -5.79 2.32 17.41
CA ALA A 30 -4.35 2.33 17.12
C ALA A 30 -3.81 0.95 16.70
N PRO A 31 -4.17 -0.18 17.34
CA PRO A 31 -3.73 -1.50 16.90
C PRO A 31 -4.17 -1.81 15.46
N ARG A 32 -5.44 -1.51 15.12
CA ARG A 32 -5.98 -1.71 13.76
C ARG A 32 -5.27 -0.82 12.74
N ALA A 33 -5.02 0.45 13.09
CA ALA A 33 -4.34 1.39 12.20
C ALA A 33 -2.89 0.99 11.92
N ARG A 34 -2.17 0.45 12.92
CA ARG A 34 -0.82 -0.12 12.73
C ARG A 34 -0.84 -1.35 11.83
N ALA A 35 -1.77 -2.29 12.07
CA ALA A 35 -1.94 -3.47 11.23
C ALA A 35 -2.21 -3.12 9.76
N ASN A 36 -3.15 -2.18 9.50
CA ASN A 36 -3.45 -1.72 8.15
C ASN A 36 -2.24 -1.05 7.48
N ARG A 37 -1.45 -0.27 8.23
CA ARG A 37 -0.20 0.32 7.72
C ARG A 37 0.78 -0.77 7.30
N ASP A 38 0.99 -1.77 8.15
CA ASP A 38 1.96 -2.82 7.89
C ASP A 38 1.53 -3.70 6.70
N GLU A 39 0.24 -4.02 6.57
CA GLU A 39 -0.34 -4.72 5.42
C GLU A 39 -0.14 -3.93 4.10
N LEU A 40 -0.40 -2.62 4.13
CA LEU A 40 -0.23 -1.77 2.95
C LEU A 40 1.24 -1.66 2.54
N LEU A 41 2.17 -1.56 3.50
CA LEU A 41 3.60 -1.56 3.23
C LEU A 41 4.05 -2.88 2.61
N ALA A 42 3.60 -4.02 3.15
CA ALA A 42 3.89 -5.33 2.57
C ALA A 42 3.38 -5.44 1.13
N GLN A 43 2.17 -4.97 0.84
CA GLN A 43 1.65 -4.99 -0.54
C GLN A 43 2.47 -4.12 -1.50
N LEU A 44 2.90 -2.94 -1.06
CA LEU A 44 3.73 -2.04 -1.87
C LEU A 44 5.12 -2.62 -2.12
N ASP A 45 5.77 -3.11 -1.07
CA ASP A 45 7.16 -3.58 -1.09
C ASP A 45 7.29 -4.98 -1.72
N ASP A 46 6.35 -5.90 -1.48
CA ASP A 46 6.45 -7.30 -1.91
C ASP A 46 5.78 -7.58 -3.27
N TYR A 47 4.83 -6.75 -3.67
CA TYR A 47 4.03 -7.00 -4.87
C TYR A 47 4.15 -5.90 -5.92
N LEU A 48 3.84 -4.63 -5.57
CA LEU A 48 3.64 -3.56 -6.55
C LEU A 48 4.97 -2.97 -7.06
N LEU A 49 5.87 -2.56 -6.16
CA LEU A 49 7.15 -1.95 -6.56
C LEU A 49 8.06 -2.94 -7.30
N PRO A 50 8.24 -4.21 -6.89
CA PRO A 50 9.06 -5.16 -7.63
C PRO A 50 8.56 -5.39 -9.06
N ARG A 51 7.24 -5.54 -9.24
CA ARG A 51 6.65 -5.80 -10.57
C ARG A 51 6.67 -4.59 -11.50
N LEU A 52 6.68 -3.37 -10.97
CA LEU A 52 6.84 -2.15 -11.77
C LEU A 52 8.29 -1.91 -12.19
N ARG A 53 9.26 -2.39 -11.41
CA ARG A 53 10.69 -2.33 -11.72
C ARG A 53 11.10 -3.40 -12.73
N GLU A 54 10.54 -4.60 -12.64
CA GLU A 54 10.88 -5.75 -13.49
C GLU A 54 9.61 -6.39 -14.08
N PRO A 55 9.16 -5.97 -15.28
CA PRO A 55 7.88 -6.39 -15.84
C PRO A 55 8.02 -7.75 -16.54
N ALA A 56 8.11 -8.84 -15.77
CA ALA A 56 8.11 -10.20 -16.32
C ALA A 56 6.69 -10.81 -16.46
N ALA A 57 5.65 -10.20 -15.87
CA ALA A 57 4.29 -10.74 -15.89
C ALA A 57 3.20 -9.65 -15.73
N PRO A 58 1.97 -9.88 -16.23
CA PRO A 58 0.84 -8.97 -16.06
C PRO A 58 0.50 -8.71 -14.57
N LEU A 59 0.25 -7.45 -14.23
CA LEU A 59 -0.13 -7.00 -12.88
C LEU A 59 -1.59 -7.36 -12.57
N LEU A 60 -1.84 -8.11 -11.50
CA LEU A 60 -3.18 -8.34 -10.93
C LEU A 60 -3.21 -7.77 -9.50
N ALA A 61 -3.55 -6.50 -9.36
CA ALA A 61 -3.71 -5.88 -8.05
C ALA A 61 -5.12 -6.14 -7.50
N VAL A 62 -5.24 -6.93 -6.44
CA VAL A 62 -6.49 -7.04 -5.66
C VAL A 62 -6.50 -5.94 -4.61
N VAL A 63 -7.42 -4.99 -4.72
CA VAL A 63 -7.66 -4.00 -3.66
C VAL A 63 -8.50 -4.65 -2.55
N GLY A 64 -7.80 -5.16 -1.55
CA GLY A 64 -8.37 -5.58 -0.27
C GLY A 64 -8.69 -4.37 0.59
N GLY A 65 -9.83 -3.69 0.36
CA GLY A 65 -10.37 -2.82 1.41
C GLY A 65 -10.58 -3.66 2.67
N SER A 66 -10.06 -3.19 3.82
CA SER A 66 -10.11 -3.89 5.10
C SER A 66 -11.48 -4.53 5.29
N THR A 67 -11.53 -5.81 5.62
CA THR A 67 -12.74 -6.47 6.11
C THR A 67 -13.43 -5.54 7.12
N GLY A 68 -14.58 -4.97 6.72
CA GLY A 68 -15.34 -3.97 7.49
C GLY A 68 -15.45 -2.55 6.91
N ALA A 69 -14.85 -2.23 5.76
CA ALA A 69 -14.96 -0.91 5.12
C ALA A 69 -16.03 -0.82 4.00
N GLY A 70 -16.93 -1.80 3.88
CA GLY A 70 -18.03 -1.72 2.91
C GLY A 70 -17.70 -2.18 1.49
N LYS A 71 -16.98 -3.30 1.31
CA LYS A 71 -16.88 -3.97 -0.01
C LYS A 71 -18.15 -4.74 -0.44
N SER A 72 -19.33 -4.30 -0.01
CA SER A 72 -20.66 -4.83 -0.43
C SER A 72 -21.83 -3.93 -0.01
N THR A 73 -21.64 -2.61 0.15
CA THR A 73 -22.77 -1.67 0.25
C THR A 73 -22.43 -0.41 -0.53
#